data_AF-X6NGL7-F1
#
_entry.id   AF-X6NGL7-F1
#
_cell.length_a   1.000
_cell.length_b   1.000
_cell.length_c   1.000
_cell.angle_alpha   90.00
_cell.angle_beta   90.00
_cell.angle_gamma   90.00
#
_symmetry.space_group_name_H-M   'P 1'
#
loop_
_entity.id
_entity.type
_entity.pdbx_description
1 polymer ?
#
loop_
_entity_poly.entity_id
_entity_poly.type
_entity_poly.pdbx_seq_one_letter_code
_entity_poly.pdbx_strand_id
1 'polypeptide(L)'
;MKQFKDNCHVQRVACHSLSNFAMQMIAANAIIQKVICLSFFCFDKGGFQLLKQAITKFHDDHKLCWLASSAIWNLARPPVNRAVIGTDGVHLMLQVISKHSNEEQVINTAVGALSNLSLLSDLKDVIARPENLDLILNVLSYFTMKKCASVMTSGASLIANIAVSGLLRRKYIFFCTYKKFLKNCTKFFLCYRRARNKFDQKGRAKNFNHAPYMAKK
;
A
#
# COMPACT_ATOMS: atom_id res chain seq x y z
N MET A 1 2.81 -35.17 -10.68
CA MET A 1 3.54 -34.06 -10.00
C MET A 1 2.55 -33.17 -9.27
N LYS A 2 2.64 -33.02 -7.94
CA LYS A 2 1.89 -31.97 -7.23
C LYS A 2 2.41 -30.61 -7.72
N GLN A 3 1.54 -29.77 -8.24
CA GLN A 3 1.96 -28.45 -8.70
C GLN A 3 2.19 -27.55 -7.47
N PHE A 4 3.37 -26.95 -7.36
CA PHE A 4 3.73 -26.10 -6.21
C PHE A 4 2.80 -24.89 -6.01
N LYS A 5 2.02 -24.54 -7.03
CA LYS A 5 0.94 -23.53 -6.98
C LYS A 5 -0.21 -23.89 -6.02
N ASP A 6 -0.32 -25.15 -5.64
CA ASP A 6 -1.37 -25.66 -4.75
C ASP A 6 -0.93 -25.72 -3.27
N ASN A 7 0.35 -25.43 -2.98
CA ASN A 7 0.88 -25.49 -1.63
C ASN A 7 0.94 -24.09 -1.00
N CYS A 8 0.09 -23.83 0.00
CA CYS A 8 0.03 -22.55 0.71
C CYS A 8 1.38 -22.15 1.33
N HIS A 9 2.13 -23.10 1.90
CA HIS A 9 3.42 -22.80 2.51
C HIS A 9 4.44 -22.30 1.48
N VAL A 10 4.50 -22.94 0.31
CA VAL A 10 5.36 -22.49 -0.80
C VAL A 10 4.93 -21.11 -1.28
N GLN A 11 3.62 -20.86 -1.38
CA GLN A 11 3.11 -19.53 -1.77
C GLN A 11 3.45 -18.44 -0.74
N ARG A 12 3.40 -18.75 0.56
CA ARG A 12 3.85 -17.81 1.62
C ARG A 12 5.31 -17.44 1.45
N VAL A 13 6.19 -18.43 1.28
CA VAL A 13 7.62 -18.19 1.07
C VAL A 13 7.85 -17.35 -0.19
N ALA A 14 7.18 -17.68 -1.29
CA ALA A 14 7.26 -16.91 -2.53
C ALA A 14 6.80 -15.44 -2.34
N CYS A 15 5.67 -15.20 -1.67
CA CYS A 15 5.18 -13.85 -1.38
C CYS A 15 6.16 -13.07 -0.49
N HIS A 16 6.76 -13.74 0.51
CA HIS A 16 7.77 -13.13 1.36
C HIS A 16 9.00 -12.71 0.54
N SER A 17 9.53 -13.61 -0.28
CA SER A 17 10.68 -13.31 -1.14
C SER A 17 10.39 -12.16 -2.09
N LEU A 18 9.20 -12.16 -2.74
CA LEU A 18 8.76 -11.05 -3.59
C LEU A 18 8.68 -9.73 -2.82
N SER A 19 8.14 -9.75 -1.60
CA SER A 19 8.11 -8.56 -0.73
C SER A 19 9.51 -8.02 -0.47
N ASN A 20 10.46 -8.90 -0.16
CA ASN A 20 11.85 -8.50 0.10
C ASN A 20 12.54 -7.95 -1.15
N PHE A 21 12.37 -8.57 -2.31
CA PHE A 21 12.92 -8.05 -3.56
C PHE A 21 12.31 -6.71 -3.94
N ALA A 22 10.99 -6.56 -3.79
CA ALA A 22 10.28 -5.32 -4.06
C ALA A 22 10.68 -4.17 -3.12
N MET A 23 11.47 -4.42 -2.06
CA MET A 23 12.05 -3.34 -1.25
C MET A 23 12.93 -2.40 -2.08
N GLN A 24 13.60 -2.92 -3.11
CA GLN A 24 14.39 -2.11 -4.03
C GLN A 24 13.52 -1.61 -5.19
N MET A 25 13.61 -0.32 -5.51
CA MET A 25 12.78 0.31 -6.55
C MET A 25 12.97 -0.31 -7.95
N ILE A 26 14.22 -0.58 -8.33
CA ILE A 26 14.56 -1.20 -9.63
C ILE A 26 13.95 -2.60 -9.72
N ALA A 27 14.11 -3.40 -8.67
CA ALA A 27 13.53 -4.74 -8.60
C ALA A 27 12.00 -4.69 -8.60
N ALA A 28 11.37 -3.75 -7.89
CA ALA A 28 9.91 -3.58 -7.89
C ALA A 28 9.35 -3.32 -9.30
N ASN A 29 9.99 -2.42 -10.06
CA ASN A 29 9.62 -2.16 -11.45
C ASN A 29 9.82 -3.40 -12.33
N ALA A 30 10.93 -4.12 -12.15
CA ALA A 30 11.18 -5.35 -12.88
C ALA A 30 10.13 -6.43 -12.57
N ILE A 31 9.79 -6.66 -11.30
CA ILE A 31 8.82 -7.66 -10.86
C ILE A 31 7.43 -7.38 -11.44
N ILE A 32 7.03 -6.10 -11.53
CA ILE A 32 5.69 -5.76 -12.03
C ILE A 32 5.58 -5.86 -13.55
N GLN A 33 6.62 -5.43 -14.26
CA GLN A 33 6.65 -5.33 -15.73
C GLN A 33 6.98 -6.66 -16.39
N LYS A 34 7.83 -7.49 -15.76
CA LYS A 34 8.30 -8.72 -16.38
C LYS A 34 7.28 -9.83 -16.23
N VAL A 35 6.74 -10.26 -17.37
CA VAL A 35 6.76 -11.70 -17.69
C VAL A 35 8.17 -12.18 -17.33
N ILE A 36 8.33 -12.94 -16.26
CA ILE A 36 9.66 -13.39 -15.82
C ILE A 36 10.18 -14.28 -16.94
N CYS A 37 11.00 -13.72 -17.84
CA CYS A 37 11.91 -14.46 -18.70
C CYS A 37 13.19 -14.66 -17.90
N LEU A 38 13.25 -15.76 -17.15
CA LEU A 38 14.53 -16.39 -16.91
C LEU A 38 14.88 -17.14 -18.20
N SER A 39 16.15 -17.29 -18.53
CA SER A 39 16.68 -17.83 -19.80
C SER A 39 16.09 -19.19 -20.25
N PHE A 40 15.27 -19.83 -19.41
CA PHE A 40 14.63 -21.13 -19.62
C PHE A 40 13.12 -21.18 -19.30
N PHE A 41 12.53 -20.13 -18.70
CA PHE A 41 11.11 -20.09 -18.35
C PHE A 41 10.54 -18.70 -18.59
N CYS A 42 9.53 -18.63 -19.46
CA CYS A 42 8.72 -17.45 -19.69
C CYS A 42 7.45 -17.58 -18.83
N PHE A 43 7.26 -16.71 -17.83
CA PHE A 43 6.01 -16.65 -17.09
C PHE A 43 5.11 -15.59 -17.69
N ASP A 44 4.02 -15.96 -18.36
CA ASP A 44 3.05 -15.06 -19.03
C ASP A 44 2.34 -14.04 -18.10
N LYS A 45 2.69 -13.99 -16.81
CA LYS A 45 2.03 -13.19 -15.80
C LYS A 45 3.06 -12.42 -14.96
N GLY A 46 2.92 -11.10 -14.92
CA GLY A 46 3.72 -10.23 -14.05
C GLY A 46 3.45 -10.47 -12.56
N GLY A 47 4.35 -9.97 -11.70
CA GLY A 47 4.33 -10.26 -10.26
C GLY A 47 3.02 -9.92 -9.56
N PHE A 48 2.33 -8.83 -9.96
CA PHE A 48 1.01 -8.49 -9.40
C PHE A 48 -0.04 -9.58 -9.68
N GLN A 49 -0.06 -10.16 -10.88
CA GLN A 49 -1.02 -11.19 -11.25
C GLN A 49 -0.79 -12.51 -10.48
N LEU A 50 0.47 -12.82 -10.18
CA LEU A 50 0.82 -13.96 -9.33
C LEU A 50 0.37 -13.73 -7.88
N LEU A 51 0.60 -12.53 -7.33
CA LEU A 51 0.12 -12.15 -6.00
C LEU A 51 -1.41 -12.19 -5.91
N LYS A 52 -2.11 -11.66 -6.93
CA LYS A 52 -3.58 -11.71 -7.04
C LYS A 52 -4.09 -13.15 -7.01
N GLN A 53 -3.46 -14.05 -7.77
CA GLN A 53 -3.83 -15.48 -7.76
C GLN A 53 -3.59 -16.14 -6.40
N ALA A 54 -2.45 -15.87 -5.77
CA ALA A 54 -2.13 -16.41 -4.46
C ALA A 54 -3.16 -15.95 -3.42
N ILE A 55 -3.45 -14.64 -3.36
CA ILE A 55 -4.46 -14.08 -2.44
C ILE A 55 -5.83 -14.67 -2.74
N THR A 56 -6.26 -14.70 -4.00
CA THR A 56 -7.60 -15.21 -4.37
C THR A 56 -7.78 -16.67 -3.95
N LYS A 57 -6.74 -17.48 -4.14
CA LYS A 57 -6.78 -18.91 -3.84
C LYS A 57 -6.67 -19.23 -2.36
N PHE A 58 -5.80 -18.53 -1.65
CA PHE A 58 -5.50 -18.79 -0.24
C PHE A 58 -5.98 -17.63 0.63
N HIS A 59 -7.14 -17.05 0.30
CA HIS A 59 -7.66 -15.83 0.94
C HIS A 59 -7.98 -16.03 2.42
N ASP A 60 -8.21 -17.27 2.87
CA ASP A 60 -8.42 -17.60 4.29
C ASP A 60 -7.11 -17.57 5.11
N ASP A 61 -5.96 -17.62 4.44
CA ASP A 61 -4.66 -17.68 5.09
C ASP A 61 -4.13 -16.27 5.40
N HIS A 62 -4.35 -15.81 6.64
CA HIS A 62 -3.96 -14.47 7.06
C HIS A 62 -2.46 -14.17 6.85
N LYS A 63 -1.57 -15.15 7.05
CA LYS A 63 -0.12 -14.97 6.84
C LYS A 63 0.22 -14.79 5.36
N LEU A 64 -0.39 -15.54 4.47
CA LEU A 64 -0.21 -15.37 3.03
C LEU A 64 -0.76 -14.00 2.59
N CYS A 65 -1.95 -13.64 3.05
CA CYS A 65 -2.54 -12.32 2.78
C CYS A 65 -1.65 -11.18 3.28
N TRP A 66 -1.06 -11.30 4.47
CA TRP A 66 -0.09 -10.34 5.00
C TRP A 66 1.14 -10.21 4.10
N LEU A 67 1.80 -11.32 3.78
CA LEU A 67 3.04 -11.31 2.98
C LEU A 67 2.79 -10.81 1.56
N ALA A 68 1.69 -11.21 0.95
CA ALA A 68 1.30 -10.75 -0.38
C ALA A 68 0.92 -9.26 -0.37
N SER A 69 0.19 -8.79 0.65
CA SER A 69 -0.12 -7.36 0.81
C SER A 69 1.13 -6.53 1.06
N SER A 70 2.11 -7.07 1.81
CA SER A 70 3.44 -6.46 1.97
C SER A 70 4.17 -6.30 0.64
N ALA A 71 4.12 -7.33 -0.21
CA ALA A 71 4.69 -7.25 -1.55
C ALA A 71 3.99 -6.18 -2.41
N ILE A 72 2.65 -6.14 -2.41
CA ILE A 72 1.88 -5.12 -3.14
C ILE A 72 2.18 -3.71 -2.60
N TRP A 73 2.33 -3.54 -1.28
CA TRP A 73 2.70 -2.28 -0.66
C TRP A 73 4.03 -1.76 -1.21
N ASN A 74 5.04 -2.63 -1.28
CA ASN A 74 6.35 -2.32 -1.83
C ASN A 74 6.30 -2.06 -3.35
N LEU A 75 5.55 -2.87 -4.10
CA LEU A 75 5.36 -2.72 -5.54
C LEU A 75 4.62 -1.44 -5.93
N ALA A 76 3.73 -0.91 -5.06
CA ALA A 76 2.97 0.30 -5.32
C ALA A 76 3.74 1.60 -5.03
N ARG A 77 4.95 1.54 -4.46
CA ARG A 77 5.75 2.75 -4.19
C ARG A 77 6.13 3.50 -5.46
N PRO A 78 6.68 2.86 -6.52
CA PRO A 78 7.01 3.55 -7.76
C PRO A 78 5.73 4.05 -8.46
N PRO A 79 5.67 5.31 -8.93
CA PRO A 79 4.47 5.87 -9.54
C PRO A 79 3.95 5.05 -10.74
N VAL A 80 4.85 4.58 -11.60
CA VAL A 80 4.53 3.82 -12.82
C VAL A 80 3.86 2.47 -12.52
N ASN A 81 4.13 1.88 -11.36
CA ASN A 81 3.58 0.58 -10.97
C ASN A 81 2.12 0.68 -10.53
N ARG A 82 1.69 1.83 -10.00
CA ARG A 82 0.33 2.01 -9.47
C ARG A 82 -0.73 1.83 -10.55
N ALA A 83 -0.45 2.28 -11.77
CA ALA A 83 -1.34 2.10 -12.91
C ALA A 83 -1.46 0.61 -13.31
N VAL A 84 -0.37 -0.16 -13.21
CA VAL A 84 -0.37 -1.61 -13.50
C VAL A 84 -1.12 -2.40 -12.44
N ILE A 85 -1.01 -2.01 -11.16
CA ILE A 85 -1.78 -2.60 -10.06
C ILE A 85 -3.26 -2.22 -10.19
N GLY A 86 -3.54 -0.96 -10.52
CA GLY A 86 -4.84 -0.46 -10.91
C GLY A 86 -5.92 -0.62 -9.84
N THR A 87 -7.17 -0.56 -10.32
CA THR A 87 -8.38 -0.77 -9.51
C THR A 87 -8.47 -2.19 -8.97
N ASP A 88 -7.97 -3.17 -9.71
CA ASP A 88 -7.86 -4.56 -9.26
C ASP A 88 -7.11 -4.68 -7.94
N GLY A 89 -5.98 -3.99 -7.78
CA GLY A 89 -5.25 -3.99 -6.52
C GLY A 89 -5.99 -3.28 -5.40
N VAL A 90 -6.74 -2.22 -5.70
CA VAL A 90 -7.61 -1.56 -4.71
C VAL A 90 -8.66 -2.54 -4.19
N HIS A 91 -9.40 -3.19 -5.09
CA HIS A 91 -10.44 -4.16 -4.72
C HIS A 91 -9.86 -5.35 -3.95
N LEU A 92 -8.69 -5.86 -4.38
CA LEU A 92 -8.02 -6.96 -3.70
C LEU A 92 -7.62 -6.60 -2.26
N MET A 93 -7.09 -5.39 -2.03
CA MET A 93 -6.72 -4.95 -0.68
C MET A 93 -7.94 -4.69 0.20
N LEU A 94 -9.03 -4.16 -0.34
CA LEU A 94 -10.29 -4.01 0.39
C LEU A 94 -10.89 -5.37 0.78
N GLN A 95 -10.82 -6.37 -0.11
CA GLN A 95 -11.21 -7.74 0.19
C GLN A 95 -10.38 -8.33 1.33
N VAL A 96 -9.05 -8.15 1.29
CA VAL A 96 -8.14 -8.60 2.35
C VAL A 96 -8.46 -7.92 3.69
N ILE A 97 -8.71 -6.61 3.69
CA ILE A 97 -9.10 -5.84 4.89
C ILE A 97 -10.42 -6.36 5.47
N SER A 98 -11.41 -6.61 4.60
CA SER A 98 -12.72 -7.13 5.02
C SER A 98 -12.60 -8.52 5.65
N LYS A 99 -11.79 -9.40 5.06
CA LYS A 99 -11.63 -10.80 5.51
C LYS A 99 -10.83 -10.91 6.81
N HIS A 100 -9.80 -10.10 6.98
CA HIS A 100 -8.83 -10.19 8.10
C HIS A 100 -8.82 -8.92 8.95
N SER A 101 -10.01 -8.41 9.27
CA SER A 101 -10.24 -7.10 9.91
C SER A 101 -9.65 -6.94 11.33
N ASN A 102 -9.26 -8.05 11.96
CA ASN A 102 -8.68 -8.11 13.30
C ASN A 102 -7.17 -8.41 13.30
N GLU A 103 -6.57 -8.72 12.15
CA GLU A 103 -5.17 -9.11 12.00
C GLU A 103 -4.28 -7.89 11.74
N GLU A 104 -3.57 -7.39 12.77
CA GLU A 104 -2.81 -6.14 12.71
C GLU A 104 -1.85 -6.07 11.50
N GLN A 105 -1.09 -7.13 11.27
CA GLN A 105 -0.07 -7.18 10.22
C GLN A 105 -0.71 -7.12 8.82
N VAL A 106 -1.85 -7.80 8.64
CA VAL A 106 -2.62 -7.78 7.40
C VAL A 106 -3.15 -6.36 7.15
N ILE A 107 -3.78 -5.76 8.16
CA ILE A 107 -4.36 -4.42 8.04
C ILE A 107 -3.29 -3.37 7.79
N ASN A 108 -2.19 -3.39 8.52
CA ASN A 108 -1.11 -2.42 8.33
C ASN A 108 -0.58 -2.45 6.89
N THR A 109 -0.33 -3.65 6.36
CA THR A 109 0.24 -3.79 5.01
C THR A 109 -0.78 -3.51 3.90
N ALA A 110 -2.03 -3.97 4.05
CA ALA A 110 -3.09 -3.69 3.07
C ALA A 110 -3.46 -2.20 3.03
N VAL A 111 -3.60 -1.55 4.19
CA VAL A 111 -3.83 -0.10 4.28
C VAL A 111 -2.60 0.68 3.78
N GLY A 112 -1.38 0.21 4.07
CA GLY A 112 -0.15 0.77 3.51
C GLY A 112 -0.11 0.71 1.97
N ALA A 113 -0.53 -0.42 1.38
CA ALA A 113 -0.68 -0.56 -0.06
C ALA A 113 -1.71 0.41 -0.64
N LEU A 114 -2.91 0.48 -0.04
CA LEU A 114 -3.94 1.46 -0.43
C LEU A 114 -3.43 2.90 -0.32
N SER A 115 -2.65 3.23 0.71
CA SER A 115 -2.04 4.55 0.86
C SER A 115 -1.15 4.89 -0.34
N ASN A 116 -0.31 3.94 -0.79
CA ASN A 116 0.52 4.16 -1.99
C ASN A 116 -0.32 4.27 -3.26
N LEU A 117 -1.34 3.43 -3.43
CA LEU A 117 -2.23 3.45 -4.60
C LEU A 117 -3.05 4.75 -4.68
N SER A 118 -3.51 5.27 -3.55
CA SER A 118 -4.27 6.53 -3.44
C SER A 118 -3.50 7.79 -3.89
N LEU A 119 -2.20 7.67 -4.16
CA LEU A 119 -1.42 8.74 -4.76
C LEU A 119 -1.69 8.89 -6.27
N LEU A 120 -2.30 7.90 -6.92
CA LEU A 120 -2.83 8.01 -8.28
C LEU A 120 -4.28 8.51 -8.22
N SER A 121 -4.62 9.58 -8.96
CA SER A 121 -5.90 10.28 -8.82
C SER A 121 -7.12 9.37 -9.02
N ASP A 122 -7.10 8.56 -10.08
CA ASP A 122 -8.23 7.69 -10.41
C ASP A 122 -8.47 6.64 -9.32
N LEU A 123 -7.40 6.07 -8.77
CA LEU A 123 -7.49 5.07 -7.69
C LEU A 123 -7.91 5.70 -6.37
N LYS A 124 -7.48 6.94 -6.10
CA LYS A 124 -7.90 7.70 -4.92
C LYS A 124 -9.42 7.83 -4.86
N ASP A 125 -10.04 8.17 -5.98
CA ASP A 125 -11.50 8.35 -6.06
C ASP A 125 -12.23 7.01 -5.89
N VAL A 126 -11.66 5.91 -6.38
CA VAL A 126 -12.19 4.55 -6.10
C VAL A 126 -12.10 4.21 -4.61
N ILE A 127 -10.97 4.48 -3.96
CA ILE A 127 -10.81 4.22 -2.52
C ILE A 127 -11.73 5.12 -1.68
N ALA A 128 -11.96 6.35 -2.13
CA ALA A 128 -12.78 7.35 -1.44
C ALA A 128 -14.30 7.13 -1.57
N ARG A 129 -14.74 6.07 -2.28
CA ARG A 129 -16.16 5.73 -2.35
C ARG A 129 -16.71 5.40 -0.95
N PRO A 130 -17.97 5.81 -0.64
CA PRO A 130 -18.53 5.68 0.71
C PRO A 130 -18.41 4.27 1.31
N GLU A 131 -18.72 3.24 0.54
CA GLU A 131 -18.68 1.84 0.96
C GLU A 131 -17.28 1.38 1.37
N ASN A 132 -16.25 1.83 0.66
CA ASN A 132 -14.85 1.52 0.93
C ASN A 132 -14.35 2.31 2.14
N LEU A 133 -14.77 3.57 2.24
CA LEU A 133 -14.41 4.45 3.33
C LEU A 133 -14.98 3.94 4.66
N ASP A 134 -16.24 3.50 4.69
CA ASP A 134 -16.86 2.95 5.90
C ASP A 134 -16.10 1.71 6.39
N LEU A 135 -15.75 0.79 5.49
CA LEU A 135 -14.90 -0.36 5.81
C LEU A 135 -13.56 0.07 6.43
N ILE A 136 -12.83 0.98 5.78
CA ILE A 136 -11.52 1.45 6.23
C ILE A 136 -11.63 2.13 7.59
N LEU A 137 -12.59 3.04 7.78
CA LEU A 137 -12.75 3.79 9.02
C LEU A 137 -13.19 2.89 10.18
N ASN A 138 -14.02 1.87 9.93
CA ASN A 138 -14.40 0.89 10.95
C ASN A 138 -13.18 0.11 11.46
N VAL A 139 -12.35 -0.40 10.54
CA VAL A 139 -11.13 -1.14 10.91
C VAL A 139 -10.12 -0.23 11.62
N LEU A 140 -9.88 0.98 11.12
CA LEU A 140 -8.97 1.92 11.77
C LEU A 140 -9.48 2.34 13.16
N SER A 141 -10.79 2.47 13.36
CA SER A 141 -11.39 2.75 14.66
C SER A 141 -11.13 1.61 15.65
N TYR A 142 -11.26 0.35 15.21
CA TYR A 142 -10.91 -0.82 16.01
C TYR A 142 -9.44 -0.81 16.46
N PHE A 143 -8.51 -0.55 15.53
CA PHE A 143 -7.07 -0.49 15.86
C PHE A 143 -6.65 0.77 16.62
N THR A 144 -7.43 1.84 16.55
CA THR A 144 -7.27 3.02 17.43
C THR A 144 -7.49 2.63 18.88
N MET A 145 -8.56 1.87 19.16
CA MET A 145 -8.87 1.40 20.52
C MET A 145 -7.82 0.44 21.07
N LYS A 146 -7.22 -0.38 20.19
CA LYS A 146 -6.08 -1.25 20.53
C LYS A 146 -4.74 -0.52 20.65
N LYS A 147 -4.66 0.77 20.29
CA LYS A 147 -3.44 1.59 20.30
C LYS A 147 -2.32 1.04 19.38
N CYS A 148 -2.69 0.42 18.26
CA CYS A 148 -1.73 -0.14 17.30
C CYS A 148 -1.10 0.95 16.41
N ALA A 149 0.02 1.52 16.85
CA ALA A 149 0.66 2.66 16.18
C ALA A 149 1.04 2.41 14.71
N SER A 150 1.41 1.17 14.36
CA SER A 150 1.73 0.73 13.00
C SER A 150 0.56 1.00 12.03
N VAL A 151 -0.59 0.39 12.33
CA VAL A 151 -1.85 0.54 11.57
C VAL A 151 -2.28 2.00 11.51
N MET A 152 -2.18 2.72 12.62
CA MET A 152 -2.57 4.13 12.69
C MET A 152 -1.69 5.02 11.82
N THR A 153 -0.41 4.70 11.65
CA THR A 153 0.49 5.42 10.74
C THR A 153 0.03 5.26 9.30
N SER A 154 -0.14 4.01 8.85
CA SER A 154 -0.57 3.70 7.48
C SER A 154 -1.97 4.24 7.20
N GLY A 155 -2.90 4.10 8.15
CA GLY A 155 -4.25 4.63 8.07
C GLY A 155 -4.30 6.14 7.99
N ALA A 156 -3.50 6.85 8.80
CA ALA A 156 -3.37 8.30 8.74
C ALA A 156 -2.87 8.78 7.37
N SER A 157 -1.87 8.10 6.80
CA SER A 157 -1.36 8.40 5.46
C SER A 157 -2.43 8.21 4.39
N LEU A 158 -3.17 7.09 4.42
CA LEU A 158 -4.26 6.83 3.48
C LEU A 158 -5.36 7.89 3.60
N ILE A 159 -5.82 8.18 4.82
CA ILE A 159 -6.88 9.17 5.06
C ILE A 159 -6.45 10.55 4.54
N ALA A 160 -5.21 10.96 4.79
CA ALA A 160 -4.70 12.24 4.30
C ALA A 160 -4.70 12.31 2.76
N ASN A 161 -4.38 11.20 2.08
CA ASN A 161 -4.38 11.14 0.63
C ASN A 161 -5.80 11.19 0.04
N ILE A 162 -6.77 10.51 0.65
CA ILE A 162 -8.16 10.51 0.16
C ILE A 162 -8.92 11.78 0.56
N ALA A 163 -8.57 12.45 1.66
CA ALA A 163 -9.23 13.69 2.11
C ALA A 163 -9.18 14.82 1.06
N VAL A 164 -8.17 14.80 0.18
CA VAL A 164 -8.05 15.77 -0.91
C VAL A 164 -8.82 15.37 -2.19
N SER A 165 -9.43 14.18 -2.23
CA SER A 165 -10.29 13.71 -3.33
C SER A 165 -11.46 14.68 -3.55
N GLY A 166 -11.79 14.92 -4.82
CA GLY A 166 -12.93 15.74 -5.21
C GLY A 166 -14.26 15.18 -4.71
N LEU A 167 -14.37 13.86 -4.53
CA LEU A 167 -15.57 13.19 -4.02
C LEU A 167 -15.84 13.51 -2.55
N LEU A 168 -14.79 13.57 -1.72
CA LEU A 168 -14.92 13.80 -0.28
C LEU A 168 -15.02 15.28 0.09
N ARG A 169 -14.49 16.19 -0.75
CA ARG A 169 -14.71 17.64 -0.57
C ARG A 169 -16.19 18.05 -0.62
N ARG A 170 -17.03 17.25 -1.27
CA ARG A 170 -18.46 17.55 -1.47
C ARG A 170 -19.39 16.92 -0.42
N LYS A 171 -18.91 16.03 0.47
CA LYS A 171 -19.77 15.29 1.40
C LYS A 171 -19.48 15.60 2.87
N TYR A 172 -20.48 16.15 3.56
CA TYR A 172 -20.50 16.44 5.01
C TYR A 172 -20.17 15.22 5.90
N ILE A 173 -20.47 14.00 5.45
CA ILE A 173 -20.27 12.75 6.21
C ILE A 173 -18.80 12.48 6.52
N PHE A 174 -17.88 12.82 5.60
CA PHE A 174 -16.45 12.67 5.84
C PHE A 174 -16.03 13.47 7.07
N PHE A 175 -16.56 14.69 7.24
CA PHE A 175 -16.20 15.56 8.35
C PHE A 175 -16.59 14.98 9.72
N CYS A 176 -17.76 14.34 9.85
CA CYS A 176 -18.22 13.76 11.12
C CYS A 176 -17.39 12.55 11.53
N THR A 177 -17.18 11.58 10.62
CA THR A 177 -16.42 10.35 10.92
C THR A 177 -14.93 10.65 11.07
N TYR A 178 -14.38 11.55 10.24
CA TYR A 178 -13.00 12.03 10.33
C TYR A 178 -12.75 12.83 11.62
N LYS A 179 -13.69 13.68 12.06
CA LYS A 179 -13.58 14.41 13.33
C LYS A 179 -13.58 13.47 14.54
N LYS A 180 -14.37 12.39 14.50
CA LYS A 180 -14.39 11.35 15.55
C LYS A 180 -13.07 10.57 15.58
N PHE A 181 -12.53 10.21 14.42
CA PHE A 181 -11.20 9.60 14.29
C PHE A 181 -10.08 10.53 14.78
N LEU A 182 -10.07 11.79 14.33
CA LEU A 182 -9.07 12.80 14.73
C LEU A 182 -9.10 13.11 16.21
N LYS A 183 -10.27 13.17 16.86
CA LYS A 183 -10.37 13.33 18.32
C LYS A 183 -9.61 12.26 19.09
N ASN A 184 -9.56 11.03 18.56
CA ASN A 184 -8.82 9.93 19.16
C ASN A 184 -7.33 9.91 18.74
N CYS A 185 -6.95 10.59 17.66
CA CYS A 185 -5.60 10.55 17.07
C CYS A 185 -4.77 11.84 17.23
N THR A 186 -5.31 12.89 17.84
CA THR A 186 -4.73 14.26 17.88
C THR A 186 -3.32 14.33 18.45
N LYS A 187 -2.94 13.45 19.39
CA LYS A 187 -1.54 13.38 19.88
C LYS A 187 -0.57 12.77 18.85
N PHE A 188 -1.05 11.89 17.97
CA PHE A 188 -0.25 11.15 16.99
C PHE A 188 0.05 11.98 15.73
N PHE A 189 -0.94 12.70 15.21
CA PHE A 189 -0.83 13.48 13.98
C PHE A 189 0.12 14.69 14.07
N LEU A 190 0.20 15.35 15.24
CA LEU A 190 1.16 16.43 15.49
C LEU A 190 2.61 15.95 15.38
N CYS A 191 2.88 14.69 15.72
CA CYS A 191 4.20 14.07 15.63
C CYS A 191 4.54 13.68 14.17
N TYR A 192 3.58 13.08 13.46
CA TYR A 192 3.77 12.66 12.06
C TYR A 192 3.95 13.84 11.08
N ARG A 193 3.18 14.92 11.21
CA ARG A 193 3.35 16.13 10.38
C ARG A 193 4.74 16.75 10.56
N ARG A 194 5.29 16.72 11.77
CA ARG A 194 6.68 17.16 12.05
C ARG A 194 7.72 16.21 11.45
N ALA A 195 7.48 14.90 11.47
CA ALA A 195 8.37 13.89 10.90
C ALA A 195 8.43 13.94 9.36
N ARG A 196 7.28 14.07 8.70
CA ARG A 196 7.19 14.18 7.22
C ARG A 196 7.86 15.44 6.69
N ASN A 197 7.62 16.59 7.33
CA ASN A 197 8.27 17.85 6.96
C ASN A 197 9.81 17.79 7.10
N LYS A 198 10.32 17.06 8.11
CA LYS A 198 11.77 16.81 8.25
C LYS A 198 12.32 15.89 7.16
N PHE A 199 11.54 14.94 6.66
CA PHE A 199 11.95 14.01 5.60
C PHE A 199 11.98 14.70 4.22
N ASP A 200 10.95 15.50 3.90
CA ASP A 200 10.89 16.26 2.64
C ASP A 200 11.97 17.36 2.56
N GLN A 201 12.33 17.99 3.69
CA GLN A 201 13.44 18.95 3.76
C GLN A 201 14.81 18.28 3.55
N LYS A 202 15.03 17.09 4.12
CA LYS A 202 16.27 16.32 3.91
C LYS A 202 16.38 15.73 2.50
N GLY A 203 15.26 15.42 1.85
CA GLY A 203 15.21 14.97 0.45
C GLY A 203 15.55 16.06 -0.57
N ARG A 204 15.14 17.32 -0.31
CA ARG A 204 15.52 18.47 -1.15
C ARG A 204 16.96 18.94 -0.95
N ALA A 205 17.48 18.87 0.28
CA ALA A 205 18.84 19.31 0.60
C ALA A 205 19.94 18.46 -0.06
N LYS A 206 19.63 17.24 -0.54
CA LYS A 206 20.61 16.37 -1.21
C LYS A 206 20.72 16.57 -2.74
N ASN A 207 19.85 17.37 -3.35
CA ASN A 207 19.82 17.57 -4.82
C ASN A 207 20.31 18.96 -5.28
N PHE A 208 20.99 19.74 -4.42
CA PHE A 208 21.55 21.06 -4.76
C PHE A 208 23.06 21.17 -4.51
N ASN A 209 23.83 20.10 -4.72
CA ASN A 209 25.30 20.17 -4.72
C ASN A 209 25.88 19.45 -5.95
N HIS A 210 25.54 19.92 -7.15
CA HIS A 210 26.41 19.79 -8.33
C HIS A 210 26.09 20.93 -9.29
N ALA A 211 26.71 22.09 -9.06
CA ALA A 211 26.93 23.09 -10.10
C ALA A 211 28.26 22.76 -10.80
N PRO A 212 28.31 22.70 -12.13
CA PRO A 212 29.55 22.47 -12.86
C PRO A 212 30.40 23.74 -12.87
N TYR A 213 31.67 23.59 -12.47
CA TYR A 213 32.74 24.56 -12.72
C TYR A 213 32.89 24.75 -14.24
N MET A 214 32.76 25.99 -14.71
CA MET A 214 33.30 26.43 -16.00
C MET A 214 33.99 27.79 -15.87
N ALA A 215 35.27 27.75 -16.25
CA ALA A 215 36.15 28.80 -16.77
C ALA A 215 36.52 30.01 -15.89
N LYS A 216 37.83 30.16 -15.67
CA LYS A 216 38.60 31.30 -16.19
C LYS A 216 40.04 30.87 -16.48
N LYS A 217 40.52 31.27 -17.67
CA LYS A 217 41.93 31.34 -18.06
C LYS A 217 42.67 32.30 -17.16
#